data_AF-H1KXM8-F1
#
_entry.id   AF-H1KXM8-F1
#
_cell.length_a   1.000
_cell.length_b   1.000
_cell.length_c   1.000
_cell.angle_alpha   90.00
_cell.angle_beta   90.00
_cell.angle_gamma   90.00
#
_symmetry.space_group_name_H-M   'P 1'
#
loop_
_entity.id
_entity.type
_entity.pdbx_description
1 polymer ?
#
loop_
_entity_poly.entity_id
_entity_poly.type
_entity_poly.pdbx_seq_one_letter_code
_entity_poly.pdbx_strand_id
1 'polypeptide(L)'
;MARGRAARKKKRQQQVTVRRKEFKYRGYTLEELQEIPLKEFIKLLPSRQRRSMLRGLTPQQRKLVMKIKRARRLLKKGKEPRTIRTHCRDFVITPDMVGLTFGVYNGKEFVEVKVSEEMIGHYLGEFSLTRKPVQHGSPGMGATRSSMFVPIK
;
A
#
# COMPACT_ATOMS: atom_id res chain seq x y z
N MET A 1 -19.20 12.14 -55.90
CA MET A 1 -18.38 11.06 -55.28
C MET A 1 -17.69 11.62 -54.04
N ALA A 2 -18.20 11.34 -52.84
CA ALA A 2 -17.55 11.70 -51.57
C ALA A 2 -17.51 10.44 -50.68
N ARG A 3 -16.30 9.96 -50.38
CA ARG A 3 -16.06 8.75 -49.59
C ARG A 3 -16.31 9.06 -48.11
N GLY A 4 -17.27 8.37 -47.50
CA GLY A 4 -17.63 8.50 -46.09
C GLY A 4 -16.50 8.09 -45.14
N ARG A 5 -16.23 8.93 -44.14
CA ARG A 5 -15.36 8.59 -43.01
C ARG A 5 -16.08 7.55 -42.12
N ALA A 6 -15.67 6.30 -42.19
CA ALA A 6 -16.15 5.26 -41.29
C ALA A 6 -15.74 5.58 -39.85
N ALA A 7 -16.72 5.76 -38.96
CA ALA A 7 -16.50 5.95 -37.53
C ALA A 7 -15.88 4.68 -36.92
N ARG A 8 -14.66 4.82 -36.37
CA ARG A 8 -13.94 3.77 -35.66
C ARG A 8 -14.73 3.38 -34.40
N LYS A 9 -15.54 2.32 -34.47
CA LYS A 9 -16.24 1.73 -33.30
C LYS A 9 -15.21 1.45 -32.19
N LYS A 10 -15.28 2.19 -31.09
CA LYS A 10 -14.57 1.87 -29.84
C LYS A 10 -15.01 0.47 -29.43
N LYS A 11 -14.10 -0.52 -29.46
CA LYS A 11 -14.31 -1.84 -28.86
C LYS A 11 -14.67 -1.60 -27.39
N ARG A 12 -15.93 -1.88 -27.01
CA ARG A 12 -16.37 -1.95 -25.62
C ARG A 12 -15.55 -3.08 -24.99
N GLN A 13 -14.53 -2.74 -24.20
CA GLN A 13 -13.81 -3.72 -23.39
C GLN A 13 -14.84 -4.31 -22.43
N GLN A 14 -15.24 -5.57 -22.68
CA GLN A 14 -16.02 -6.34 -21.72
C GLN A 14 -15.15 -6.46 -20.46
N GLN A 15 -15.64 -5.91 -19.34
CA GLN A 15 -15.00 -6.10 -18.05
C GLN A 15 -15.13 -7.59 -17.71
N VAL A 16 -14.00 -8.31 -17.77
CA VAL A 16 -13.93 -9.68 -17.26
C VAL A 16 -14.14 -9.60 -15.76
N THR A 17 -15.29 -10.07 -15.27
CA THR A 17 -15.55 -10.24 -13.84
C THR A 17 -14.72 -11.43 -13.35
N VAL A 18 -13.45 -11.16 -13.02
CA VAL A 18 -12.58 -12.17 -12.41
C VAL A 18 -13.22 -12.62 -11.10
N ARG A 19 -13.56 -13.91 -10.99
CA ARG A 19 -13.99 -14.52 -9.71
C ARG A 19 -12.91 -14.23 -8.66
N ARG A 20 -13.26 -13.47 -7.61
CA ARG A 20 -12.38 -13.25 -6.47
C ARG A 20 -12.10 -14.60 -5.81
N LYS A 21 -10.83 -15.01 -5.77
CA LYS A 21 -10.41 -16.15 -4.95
C LYS A 21 -10.56 -15.77 -3.48
N GLU A 22 -11.05 -16.69 -2.66
CA GLU A 22 -11.09 -16.52 -1.22
C GLU A 22 -9.66 -16.35 -0.69
N PHE A 23 -9.41 -15.24 0.01
CA PHE A 23 -8.09 -14.99 0.57
C PHE A 23 -7.88 -15.85 1.82
N LYS A 24 -6.75 -16.58 1.84
CA LYS A 24 -6.30 -17.31 3.01
C LYS A 24 -4.84 -16.98 3.28
N TYR A 25 -4.51 -16.61 4.51
CA TYR A 25 -3.12 -16.38 4.93
C TYR A 25 -2.67 -17.57 5.78
N ARG A 26 -1.73 -18.36 5.23
CA ARG A 26 -1.21 -19.58 5.87
C ARG A 26 -2.31 -20.56 6.34
N GLY A 27 -3.40 -20.64 5.58
CA GLY A 27 -4.53 -21.54 5.86
C GLY A 27 -5.68 -20.90 6.62
N TYR A 28 -5.49 -19.71 7.21
CA TYR A 28 -6.53 -19.01 7.97
C TYR A 28 -7.29 -17.99 7.12
N THR A 29 -8.58 -17.83 7.41
CA THR A 29 -9.41 -16.76 6.84
C THR A 29 -9.15 -15.42 7.53
N LEU A 30 -9.60 -14.31 6.94
CA LEU A 30 -9.44 -12.98 7.54
C LEU A 30 -10.12 -12.89 8.91
N GLU A 31 -11.31 -13.47 9.04
CA GLU A 31 -12.12 -13.42 10.26
C GLU A 31 -11.42 -14.18 11.39
N GLU A 32 -10.96 -15.41 11.11
CA GLU A 32 -10.15 -16.20 12.04
C GLU A 32 -8.90 -15.43 12.50
N LEU A 33 -8.18 -14.79 11.59
CA LEU A 33 -6.97 -14.02 11.91
C LEU A 33 -7.24 -12.80 12.81
N GLN A 34 -8.45 -12.25 12.77
CA GLN A 34 -8.84 -11.13 13.62
C GLN A 34 -9.25 -11.57 15.02
N GLU A 35 -9.71 -12.81 15.18
CA GLU A 35 -10.08 -13.40 16.47
C GLU A 35 -8.87 -13.94 17.23
N ILE A 36 -7.89 -14.48 16.50
CA ILE A 36 -6.66 -15.04 17.08
C ILE A 36 -5.91 -13.95 17.89
N PRO A 37 -5.44 -14.27 19.10
CA PRO A 37 -4.64 -13.34 19.89
C PRO A 37 -3.31 -13.01 19.20
N LEU A 38 -2.85 -11.77 19.36
CA LEU A 38 -1.66 -11.26 18.68
C LEU A 38 -0.41 -12.15 18.86
N LYS A 39 -0.26 -12.80 20.01
CA LYS A 39 0.87 -13.71 20.30
C LYS A 39 0.89 -14.94 19.40
N GLU A 40 -0.27 -15.48 19.06
CA GLU A 40 -0.40 -16.65 18.18
C GLU A 40 -0.22 -16.24 16.72
N PHE A 41 -0.80 -15.10 16.34
CA PHE A 41 -0.57 -14.50 15.02
C PHE A 41 0.92 -14.28 14.74
N ILE A 42 1.71 -13.83 15.74
CA ILE A 42 3.16 -13.65 15.61
C ILE A 42 3.88 -14.95 15.23
N LYS A 43 3.41 -16.12 15.67
CA LYS A 43 4.00 -17.41 15.27
C LYS A 43 3.77 -17.72 13.79
N LEU A 44 2.66 -17.23 13.24
CA LEU A 44 2.29 -17.33 11.82
C LEU A 44 2.98 -16.29 10.93
N LEU A 45 3.83 -15.40 11.45
CA LEU A 45 4.57 -14.45 10.63
C LEU A 45 5.90 -15.02 10.12
N PRO A 46 6.48 -14.47 9.03
CA PRO A 46 7.85 -14.77 8.65
C PRO A 46 8.85 -14.29 9.70
N SER A 47 10.07 -14.84 9.65
CA SER A 47 11.09 -14.68 10.71
C SER A 47 11.40 -13.22 11.06
N ARG A 48 11.51 -12.34 10.06
CA ARG A 48 11.83 -10.91 10.22
C ARG A 48 10.75 -10.16 10.99
N GLN A 49 9.49 -10.32 10.57
CA GLN A 49 8.33 -9.68 11.19
C GLN A 49 8.10 -10.23 12.60
N ARG A 50 8.22 -11.55 12.79
CA ARG A 50 8.16 -12.20 14.09
C ARG A 50 9.20 -11.62 15.06
N ARG A 51 10.46 -11.51 14.63
CA ARG A 51 11.55 -10.89 15.43
C ARG A 51 11.24 -9.46 15.81
N SER A 52 10.72 -8.66 14.87
CA SER A 52 10.36 -7.26 15.10
C SER A 52 9.27 -7.13 16.18
N MET A 53 8.22 -7.95 16.10
CA MET A 53 7.12 -7.93 17.06
C MET A 53 7.53 -8.47 18.43
N LEU A 54 8.38 -9.51 18.49
CA LEU A 54 8.87 -10.07 19.75
C LEU A 54 9.80 -9.12 20.52
N ARG A 55 10.57 -8.28 19.82
CA ARG A 55 11.42 -7.25 20.44
C ARG A 55 10.61 -6.11 21.07
N GLY A 56 9.34 -5.98 20.70
CA GLY A 56 8.43 -4.97 21.23
C GLY A 56 8.33 -3.72 20.36
N LEU A 57 7.33 -2.89 20.68
CA LEU A 57 6.96 -1.72 19.89
C LEU A 57 7.65 -0.45 20.38
N THR A 58 8.14 0.34 19.43
CA THR A 58 8.67 1.68 19.71
C THR A 58 7.57 2.63 20.18
N PRO A 59 7.89 3.73 20.91
CA PRO A 59 6.88 4.69 21.36
C PRO A 59 6.01 5.28 20.24
N GLN A 60 6.59 5.49 19.05
CA GLN A 60 5.86 5.98 17.88
C GLN A 60 4.87 4.93 17.35
N GLN A 61 5.30 3.67 17.28
CA GLN A 61 4.44 2.56 16.88
C GLN A 61 3.29 2.34 17.87
N ARG A 62 3.51 2.53 19.18
CA ARG A 62 2.43 2.47 20.19
C ARG A 62 1.34 3.52 19.91
N LYS A 63 1.74 4.75 19.54
CA LYS A 63 0.79 5.81 19.12
C LYS A 63 0.01 5.39 17.87
N LEU A 64 0.68 4.75 16.91
CA LEU A 64 0.02 4.23 15.70
C LEU A 64 -1.01 3.17 16.04
N VAL A 65 -0.69 2.20 16.92
CA VAL A 65 -1.64 1.17 17.38
C VAL A 65 -2.88 1.79 18.02
N MET A 66 -2.72 2.84 18.84
CA MET A 66 -3.87 3.56 19.41
C MET A 66 -4.77 4.19 18.33
N LYS A 67 -4.17 4.81 17.30
CA LYS A 67 -4.90 5.37 16.16
C LYS A 67 -5.63 4.29 15.37
N ILE A 68 -5.00 3.14 15.14
CA ILE A 68 -5.59 1.99 14.44
C ILE A 68 -6.80 1.46 15.22
N LYS A 69 -6.67 1.24 16.53
CA LYS A 69 -7.77 0.79 17.38
C LYS A 69 -8.97 1.76 17.33
N ARG A 70 -8.70 3.07 17.35
CA ARG A 70 -9.74 4.11 17.23
C ARG A 70 -10.42 4.06 15.85
N ALA A 71 -9.64 3.95 14.78
CA ALA A 71 -10.17 3.89 13.42
C ALA A 71 -11.01 2.63 13.18
N ARG A 72 -10.56 1.46 13.66
CA ARG A 72 -11.30 0.19 13.58
C ARG A 72 -12.63 0.26 14.33
N ARG A 73 -12.67 0.89 15.51
CA ARG A 73 -13.93 1.14 16.23
C ARG A 73 -14.91 2.01 15.45
N LEU A 74 -14.42 3.00 14.68
CA LEU A 74 -15.27 3.83 13.82
C LEU A 74 -15.81 3.04 12.63
N LEU A 75 -14.95 2.23 12.01
CA LEU A 75 -15.33 1.36 10.90
C LEU A 75 -16.43 0.37 11.31
N LYS A 76 -16.31 -0.24 12.50
CA LYS A 76 -17.36 -1.10 13.07
C LYS A 76 -18.69 -0.38 13.32
N LYS A 77 -18.68 0.96 13.49
CA LYS A 77 -19.87 1.80 13.62
C LYS A 77 -20.42 2.26 12.26
N GLY A 78 -19.90 1.74 11.14
CA GLY A 78 -20.30 2.11 9.79
C GLY A 78 -19.82 3.49 9.33
N LYS A 79 -18.92 4.15 10.08
CA LYS A 79 -18.34 5.44 9.68
C LYS A 79 -16.99 5.19 9.00
N GLU A 80 -16.77 5.82 7.86
CA GLU A 80 -15.47 5.77 7.19
C GLU A 80 -14.42 6.51 8.03
N PRO A 81 -13.36 5.81 8.49
CA PRO A 81 -12.31 6.44 9.26
C PRO A 81 -11.45 7.33 8.36
N ARG A 82 -11.05 8.49 8.89
CA ARG A 82 -10.10 9.38 8.21
C ARG A 82 -8.75 8.69 7.99
N THR A 83 -8.07 9.07 6.92
CA THR A 83 -6.73 8.58 6.57
C THR A 83 -5.75 8.74 7.73
N ILE A 84 -5.13 7.63 8.16
CA ILE A 84 -4.18 7.62 9.27
C ILE A 84 -2.80 7.99 8.73
N ARG A 85 -2.34 9.22 8.98
CA ARG A 85 -0.98 9.65 8.63
C ARG A 85 0.06 9.05 9.58
N THR A 86 1.10 8.44 9.01
CA THR A 86 2.17 7.77 9.75
C THR A 86 3.54 7.95 9.08
N HIS A 87 4.58 8.04 9.92
CA HIS A 87 5.99 7.96 9.51
C HIS A 87 6.58 6.57 9.80
N CYS A 88 5.86 5.72 10.53
CA CYS A 88 6.32 4.38 10.91
C CYS A 88 6.21 3.43 9.72
N ARG A 89 7.24 3.43 8.86
CA ARG A 89 7.37 2.56 7.67
C ARG A 89 7.76 1.12 8.03
N ASP A 90 8.31 0.94 9.22
CA ASP A 90 8.80 -0.32 9.79
C ASP A 90 7.73 -1.10 10.56
N PHE A 91 6.47 -0.63 10.57
CA PHE A 91 5.38 -1.34 11.22
C PHE A 91 4.85 -2.47 10.33
N VAL A 92 4.67 -3.66 10.89
CA VAL A 92 4.10 -4.82 10.19
C VAL A 92 2.58 -4.69 10.15
N ILE A 93 1.99 -4.95 8.98
CA ILE A 93 0.54 -4.93 8.79
C ILE A 93 -0.09 -6.08 9.56
N THR A 94 -0.94 -5.74 10.53
CA THR A 94 -1.73 -6.69 11.32
C THR A 94 -3.13 -6.87 10.71
N PRO A 95 -3.84 -7.98 11.01
CA PRO A 95 -5.19 -8.24 10.51
C PRO A 95 -6.20 -7.12 10.86
N ASP A 96 -5.96 -6.42 11.97
CA ASP A 96 -6.79 -5.29 12.40
C ASP A 96 -6.77 -4.10 11.44
N MET A 97 -5.74 -3.98 10.62
CA MET A 97 -5.53 -2.82 9.73
C MET A 97 -6.23 -2.94 8.39
N VAL A 98 -6.72 -4.14 8.05
CA VAL A 98 -7.39 -4.40 6.77
C VAL A 98 -8.63 -3.52 6.64
N GLY A 99 -8.77 -2.88 5.46
CA GLY A 99 -9.87 -1.95 5.17
C GLY A 99 -9.63 -0.52 5.65
N LEU A 100 -8.54 -0.23 6.37
CA LEU A 100 -8.16 1.14 6.73
C LEU A 100 -7.25 1.77 5.66
N THR A 101 -7.36 3.09 5.52
CA THR A 101 -6.48 3.89 4.65
C THR A 101 -5.39 4.56 5.48
N PHE A 102 -4.13 4.36 5.09
CA PHE A 102 -2.96 4.95 5.72
C PHE A 102 -2.28 5.94 4.79
N GLY A 103 -1.90 7.10 5.29
CA GLY A 103 -0.94 7.97 4.63
C GLY A 103 0.45 7.59 5.10
N VAL A 104 1.24 6.90 4.28
CA VAL A 104 2.62 6.50 4.60
C VAL A 104 3.58 7.52 4.03
N TYR A 105 4.39 8.14 4.90
CA TYR A 105 5.37 9.14 4.46
C TYR A 105 6.49 8.49 3.62
N ASN A 106 6.79 9.06 2.46
CA ASN A 106 7.84 8.58 1.55
C ASN A 106 9.13 9.41 1.59
N GLY A 107 9.19 10.48 2.40
CA GLY A 107 10.31 11.44 2.44
C GLY A 107 9.98 12.80 1.82
N LYS A 108 8.88 12.91 1.08
CA LYS A 108 8.38 14.17 0.51
C LYS A 108 6.91 14.38 0.84
N GLU A 109 6.09 13.37 0.61
CA GLU A 109 4.64 13.43 0.76
C GLU A 109 4.09 12.17 1.46
N PHE A 110 2.82 12.23 1.84
CA PHE A 110 2.11 11.09 2.40
C PHE A 110 1.39 10.37 1.27
N VAL A 111 1.86 9.17 0.94
CA VAL A 111 1.22 8.31 -0.06
C VAL A 111 0.07 7.59 0.60
N GLU A 112 -1.13 7.71 0.03
CA GLU A 112 -2.31 7.01 0.53
C GLU A 112 -2.29 5.54 0.08
N VAL A 113 -2.32 4.65 1.06
CA VAL A 113 -2.32 3.19 0.90
C VAL A 113 -3.56 2.65 1.60
N LYS A 114 -4.49 2.10 0.82
CA LYS A 114 -5.63 1.34 1.34
C LYS A 114 -5.19 -0.11 1.55
N VAL A 115 -5.22 -0.57 2.79
CA VAL A 115 -4.71 -1.90 3.16
C VAL A 115 -5.70 -2.97 2.72
N SER A 116 -5.26 -3.84 1.82
CA SER A 116 -5.98 -5.07 1.43
C SER A 116 -5.51 -6.27 2.25
N GLU A 117 -6.26 -7.36 2.17
CA GLU A 117 -6.00 -8.62 2.89
C GLU A 117 -4.65 -9.25 2.49
N GLU A 118 -4.29 -9.14 1.21
CA GLU A 118 -3.04 -9.65 0.66
C GLU A 118 -1.78 -8.99 1.25
N MET A 119 -1.94 -7.83 1.89
CA MET A 119 -0.83 -7.08 2.50
C MET A 119 -0.49 -7.56 3.93
N ILE A 120 -1.26 -8.49 4.50
CA ILE A 120 -1.00 -9.00 5.85
C ILE A 120 0.40 -9.61 5.94
N GLY A 121 1.15 -9.25 6.99
CA GLY A 121 2.51 -9.74 7.21
C GLY A 121 3.61 -9.00 6.44
N HIS A 122 3.26 -8.03 5.59
CA HIS A 122 4.21 -7.11 4.98
C HIS A 122 4.47 -5.89 5.87
N TYR A 123 5.54 -5.15 5.59
CA TYR A 123 5.79 -3.85 6.23
C TYR A 123 5.04 -2.73 5.50
N LEU A 124 4.48 -1.77 6.25
CA LEU A 124 3.79 -0.60 5.66
C LEU A 124 4.66 0.16 4.65
N GLY A 125 5.97 0.24 4.89
CA GLY A 125 6.92 0.92 4.02
C GLY A 125 7.11 0.26 2.65
N GLU A 126 6.78 -1.03 2.49
CA GLU A 126 6.91 -1.74 1.21
C GLU A 126 5.95 -1.17 0.16
N PHE A 127 4.81 -0.63 0.60
CA PHE A 127 3.77 -0.09 -0.28
C PHE A 127 3.96 1.41 -0.61
N SER A 128 5.01 2.03 -0.10
CA SER A 128 5.30 3.46 -0.31
C SER A 128 6.73 3.62 -0.81
N LEU A 129 6.90 3.74 -2.12
CA LEU A 129 8.22 3.94 -2.73
C LEU A 129 8.81 5.29 -2.32
N THR A 130 10.07 5.28 -1.86
CA THR A 130 10.79 6.50 -1.45
C THR A 130 11.43 7.25 -2.61
N ARG A 131 11.56 6.58 -3.76
CA ARG A 131 12.17 7.13 -4.98
C ARG A 131 11.24 6.92 -6.17
N LYS A 132 11.29 7.83 -7.12
CA LYS A 132 10.63 7.65 -8.41
C LYS A 132 11.41 6.63 -9.24
N PRO A 133 10.74 5.75 -10.01
CA PRO A 133 11.44 4.91 -10.96
C PRO A 133 12.11 5.80 -12.01
N VAL A 134 13.39 5.55 -12.27
CA VAL A 134 14.12 6.23 -13.33
C VAL A 134 13.79 5.52 -14.63
N GLN A 135 13.19 6.25 -15.59
CA GLN A 135 13.07 5.77 -16.96
C GLN A 135 14.25 6.35 -17.75
N HIS A 136 15.06 5.47 -18.33
CA HIS A 136 16.12 5.89 -19.24
C HIS A 136 15.45 6.35 -20.55
N GLY A 137 15.42 7.67 -20.75
CA GLY A 137 15.10 8.27 -22.04
C GLY A 137 16.36 8.69 -22.78
N SER A 138 16.19 9.29 -23.96
CA SER A 138 17.24 10.11 -24.56
C SER A 138 17.71 11.15 -23.54
N PRO A 139 19.02 11.42 -23.43
CA PRO A 139 19.51 12.41 -22.50
C PRO A 139 18.80 13.74 -22.77
N GLY A 140 18.02 14.22 -21.79
CA GLY A 140 17.47 15.57 -21.85
C GLY A 140 18.61 16.58 -21.95
N MET A 141 18.38 17.71 -22.61
CA MET A 141 19.36 18.81 -22.60
C MET A 141 19.65 19.19 -21.14
N GLY A 142 20.92 19.16 -20.74
CA GLY A 142 21.37 19.39 -19.36
C GLY A 142 21.46 18.17 -18.44
N ALA A 143 21.12 16.96 -18.91
CA ALA A 143 21.19 15.73 -18.10
C ALA A 143 22.58 15.07 -18.07
N THR A 144 23.40 15.28 -19.10
CA THR A 144 24.80 14.81 -19.15
C THR A 144 25.74 16.00 -19.05
N ARG A 145 26.94 15.84 -18.46
CA ARG A 145 27.95 16.93 -18.38
C ARG A 145 28.27 17.51 -19.76
N SER A 146 28.16 16.72 -20.83
CA SER A 146 28.35 17.13 -22.22
C SER A 146 27.21 17.96 -22.80
N SER A 147 25.97 17.83 -22.30
CA SER A 147 24.80 18.56 -22.82
C SER A 147 24.46 19.81 -22.01
N MET A 148 25.19 20.09 -20.92
CA MET A 148 25.03 21.31 -20.11
C MET A 148 25.43 22.60 -20.83
N PHE A 149 26.30 22.52 -21.85
CA PHE A 149 26.87 23.70 -22.52
C PHE A 149 26.44 23.84 -23.99
N VAL A 150 25.37 23.16 -24.38
CA VAL A 150 24.79 23.36 -25.72
C VAL A 150 23.93 24.63 -25.68
N PRO A 151 24.25 25.68 -26.46
CA PRO A 151 23.48 26.90 -26.47
C PRO A 151 22.08 26.63 -27.01
N ILE A 152 21.06 26.93 -26.22
CA ILE A 152 19.66 26.92 -26.68
C ILE A 152 19.47 28.23 -27.46
N LYS A 153 19.04 28.13 -28.72
CA LYS A 153 18.73 29.29 -29.55
C LYS A 153 17.38 29.90 -29.17
#